data_AF-A0A971U9Z8-F1
#
_entry.id   AF-A0A971U9Z8-F1
#
_cell.length_a   1.000
_cell.length_b   1.000
_cell.length_c   1.000
_cell.angle_alpha   90.00
_cell.angle_beta   90.00
_cell.angle_gamma   90.00
#
_symmetry.space_group_name_H-M   'P 1'
#
loop_
_entity.id
_entity.type
_entity.pdbx_description
1 polymer ?
#
loop_
_entity_poly.entity_id
_entity_poly.type
_entity_poly.pdbx_seq_one_letter_code
_entity_poly.pdbx_strand_id
1 'polypeptide(L)' 'MNRDERALLLGLAEEVILHLRSRLAEIENLHPRESALGIATFQERLRHIESLLNDVKKDTGGFDLK' A
#
# COMPACT_ATOMS: atom_id res chain seq x y z
N MET A 1 -4.07 -12.81 -17.33
CA MET A 1 -4.92 -12.43 -16.19
C MET A 1 -6.12 -11.68 -16.74
N ASN A 2 -7.33 -12.14 -16.42
CA ASN A 2 -8.57 -11.49 -16.86
C ASN A 2 -8.86 -10.24 -16.01
N ARG A 3 -9.89 -9.49 -16.41
CA ARG A 3 -10.29 -8.23 -15.75
C ARG A 3 -10.66 -8.44 -14.28
N ASP A 4 -11.33 -9.54 -13.95
CA ASP A 4 -11.86 -9.81 -12.61
C ASP A 4 -10.75 -10.28 -11.65
N GLU A 5 -9.86 -11.18 -12.11
CA GLU A 5 -8.65 -11.58 -11.40
C GLU A 5 -7.80 -10.36 -11.05
N ARG A 6 -7.67 -9.43 -12.01
CA ARG A 6 -6.92 -8.20 -11.81
C ARG A 6 -7.59 -7.27 -10.80
N ALA A 7 -8.91 -7.07 -10.92
CA ALA A 7 -9.68 -6.25 -9.99
C ALA A 7 -9.60 -6.80 -8.56
N LEU A 8 -9.67 -8.13 -8.42
CA LEU A 8 -9.49 -8.81 -7.14
C LEU A 8 -8.10 -8.55 -6.54
N LEU A 9 -7.03 -8.70 -7.33
CA LEU A 9 -5.67 -8.43 -6.84
C LEU A 9 -5.46 -6.96 -6.44
N LEU A 10 -6.04 -6.02 -7.19
CA LEU A 10 -6.00 -4.59 -6.82
C LEU A 10 -6.74 -4.34 -5.50
N GLY A 11 -7.95 -4.89 -5.34
CA GLY A 11 -8.71 -4.76 -4.10
C GLY A 11 -7.99 -5.37 -2.90
N LEU A 12 -7.37 -6.55 -3.09
CA LEU A 12 -6.55 -7.18 -2.04
C LEU A 12 -5.33 -6.33 -1.68
N ALA A 13 -4.64 -5.74 -2.66
CA ALA A 13 -3.51 -4.86 -2.40
C ALA A 13 -3.92 -3.60 -1.63
N GLU A 14 -5.07 -3.00 -1.96
CA GLU A 14 -5.64 -1.86 -1.24
C GLU A 14 -5.95 -2.21 0.23
N GLU A 15 -6.60 -3.35 0.47
CA GLU A 15 -6.94 -3.82 1.81
C GLU A 15 -5.69 -4.09 2.65
N VAL A 16 -4.65 -4.70 2.06
CA VAL A 16 -3.37 -4.91 2.74
C VAL A 16 -2.71 -3.58 3.12
N ILE A 17 -2.70 -2.59 2.22
CA ILE A 17 -2.15 -1.26 2.52
C ILE A 17 -2.93 -0.58 3.66
N LEU A 18 -4.27 -0.67 3.65
CA LEU A 18 -5.11 -0.15 4.72
C LEU A 18 -4.76 -0.80 6.07
N HIS A 19 -4.59 -2.12 6.09
CA HIS A 19 -4.19 -2.84 7.30
C HIS A 19 -2.80 -2.39 7.79
N LEU A 20 -1.82 -2.24 6.90
CA LEU A 20 -0.47 -1.78 7.24
C LEU A 20 -0.46 -0.36 7.80
N ARG A 21 -1.30 0.54 7.27
CA ARG A 21 -1.48 1.90 7.81
C ARG A 21 -2.04 1.89 9.22
N SER A 22 -3.05 1.06 9.50
CA SER A 22 -3.61 0.91 10.84
C SER A 22 -2.54 0.42 11.83
N ARG A 23 -1.76 -0.60 11.43
CA ARG A 23 -0.67 -1.14 12.26
C ARG A 23 0.42 -0.11 12.53
N LEU A 24 0.81 0.67 11.53
CA LEU A 24 1.78 1.74 11.71
C LEU A 24 1.27 2.78 12.73
N ALA A 25 0.02 3.22 12.61
CA ALA A 25 -0.59 4.16 13.55
C ALA A 25 -0.69 3.59 14.98
N GLU A 26 -1.01 2.30 15.13
CA GLU A 26 -0.98 1.61 16.43
C GLU A 26 0.42 1.65 17.06
N ILE A 27 1.47 1.33 16.28
CA ILE A 27 2.87 1.31 16.75
C ILE A 27 3.34 2.72 17.13
N GLU A 28 3.02 3.72 16.31
CA GLU A 28 3.36 5.14 16.56
C GLU A 28 2.74 5.66 17.86
N ASN A 29 1.52 5.24 18.18
CA ASN A 29 0.84 5.61 19.42
C ASN A 29 1.43 4.92 20.67
N LEU A 30 2.03 3.73 20.52
CA LEU A 30 2.52 2.92 21.65
C LEU A 30 3.99 3.18 22.02
N HIS A 31 4.88 3.46 21.06
CA HIS A 31 6.33 3.53 21.32
C HIS A 31 7.06 4.65 20.55
N PRO A 32 7.02 5.91 21.04
CA PRO A 32 7.55 7.04 20.28
C PRO A 32 9.08 7.18 20.24
N ARG A 33 9.87 6.49 21.10
CA ARG A 33 11.33 6.71 21.18
C ARG A 33 12.20 5.49 20.92
N GLU A 34 11.86 4.31 21.47
CA GLU A 34 12.70 3.11 21.34
C GLU A 34 12.60 2.45 19.96
N SER A 35 11.56 2.79 19.19
CA SER A 35 11.28 2.18 17.88
C SER A 35 11.37 3.17 16.71
N ALA A 36 11.92 4.37 16.90
CA ALA A 36 11.90 5.44 15.87
C ALA A 36 12.50 5.00 14.52
N LEU A 37 13.61 4.26 14.54
CA LEU A 37 14.22 3.71 13.32
C LEU A 37 13.34 2.64 12.67
N GLY A 38 12.72 1.79 13.47
CA GLY A 38 11.80 0.75 12.99
C GLY A 38 10.54 1.33 12.36
N ILE A 39 9.97 2.37 12.97
CA ILE A 39 8.82 3.12 12.46
C ILE A 39 9.19 3.81 11.14
N ALA A 40 10.33 4.50 11.08
CA ALA A 40 10.80 5.14 9.85
C ALA A 40 11.00 4.13 8.70
N THR A 41 11.61 2.98 9.01
CA THR A 41 11.80 1.88 8.04
C THR A 41 10.45 1.32 7.56
N PHE A 42 9.49 1.14 8.46
CA PHE A 42 8.14 0.69 8.10
C PHE A 42 7.45 1.69 7.17
N GLN A 43 7.48 2.98 7.53
CA GLN A 43 6.91 4.06 6.73
C GLN A 43 7.48 4.10 5.31
N GLU A 44 8.80 3.99 5.17
CA GLU A 44 9.46 3.98 3.86
C GLU A 44 8.97 2.80 3.00
N ARG A 45 8.94 1.60 3.58
CA ARG A 45 8.47 0.39 2.88
C ARG A 45 7.01 0.49 2.49
N LEU A 46 6.16 1.04 3.37
CA LEU A 46 4.74 1.25 3.08
C LEU A 46 4.56 2.23 1.91
N ARG A 47 5.28 3.36 1.90
CA ARG A 47 5.27 4.31 0.77
C ARG A 47 5.71 3.67 -0.54
N HIS A 48 6.71 2.80 -0.51
CA HIS A 48 7.14 2.07 -1.70
C HIS A 48 6.01 1.19 -2.23
N ILE A 49 5.35 0.40 -1.38
CA ILE A 49 4.22 -0.45 -1.79
C ILE A 49 3.06 0.38 -2.37
N GLU A 50 2.76 1.53 -1.77
CA GLU A 50 1.76 2.47 -2.27
C GLU A 50 2.12 3.04 -3.65
N SER A 51 3.40 3.36 -3.88
CA SER A 51 3.88 3.78 -5.20
C SER A 51 3.67 2.69 -6.24
N LEU A 52 4.04 1.45 -5.93
CA LEU A 52 3.86 0.32 -6.84
C LEU A 52 2.39 0.09 -7.19
N LEU A 53 1.48 0.18 -6.19
CA LEU A 53 0.05 0.07 -6.45
C LEU A 53 -0.43 1.20 -7.36
N ASN A 54 0.04 2.43 -7.15
CA ASN A 54 -0.32 3.57 -7.99
C ASN A 54 0.19 3.41 -9.43
N ASP A 55 1.39 2.88 -9.62
CA ASP A 55 1.96 2.62 -10.95
C ASP A 55 1.14 1.54 -11.67
N VAL A 56 0.80 0.44 -10.98
CA VAL A 56 -0.07 -0.62 -11.53
C VAL A 56 -1.48 -0.08 -11.87
N LYS A 57 -2.03 0.85 -11.08
CA LYS A 57 -3.30 1.50 -11.38
C LYS A 57 -3.20 2.38 -12.62
N LYS A 58 -2.16 3.20 -12.74
CA LYS A 58 -1.92 4.10 -13.88
C LYS A 58 -1.72 3.33 -15.19
N ASP A 59 -0.96 2.24 -15.16
CA ASP A 59 -0.75 1.37 -16.32
C ASP A 59 -2.07 0.80 -16.88
N THR A 60 -3.15 0.85 -16.09
CA THR A 60 -4.46 0.34 -16.50
C THR A 60 -5.55 1.36 -16.70
N GLY A 61 -5.28 2.63 -16.41
CA GLY A 61 -6.06 3.73 -16.96
C GLY A 61 -5.80 3.96 -18.46
N GLY A 62 -4.80 3.28 -19.05
CA GLY A 62 -4.42 3.44 -20.46
C GLY A 62 -5.21 2.61 -21.49
N PHE A 63 -6.19 1.81 -21.07
CA PHE A 63 -6.99 0.94 -21.96
C PHE A 63 -8.47 1.35 -22.10
N ASP A 64 -8.84 2.56 -21.68
CA ASP A 64 -10.12 3.17 -22.05
C ASP A 64 -9.84 4.44 -22.85
N LEU A 65 -9.92 4.32 -24.18
CA LEU A 65 -10.43 5.29 -25.17
C LEU A 65 -9.90 4.97 -26.58
N LYS A 66 -10.56 4.02 -27.25
CA LYS A 66 -10.90 4.10 -28.68
C LYS A 66 -11.95 3.05 -29.07
#